data_AF-A0A224YMC8-F1
#
_entry.id   AF-A0A224YMC8-F1
#
_cell.length_a   1.000
_cell.length_b   1.000
_cell.length_c   1.000
_cell.angle_alpha   90.00
_cell.angle_beta   90.00
_cell.angle_gamma   90.00
#
_symmetry.space_group_name_H-M   'P 1'
#
loop_
_entity.id
_entity.type
_entity.pdbx_description
1 polymer ?
#
loop_
_entity_poly.entity_id
_entity_poly.type
_entity_poly.pdbx_seq_one_letter_code
_entity_poly.pdbx_strand_id
1 'polypeptide(L)'
;MYQNAFEKATAGKMYGYNKENAITYQTEDGLVLTDVLAYSDDNCYVIYALGPDGSEAGYELWATDNTDVPTSCLEKFNEYAAGLPVRDVYTNDCLPE
;
A
#
# COMPACT_ATOMS: atom_id res chain seq x y z
N MET A 1 23.80 3.84 -7.21
CA MET A 1 23.27 5.17 -7.55
C MET A 1 21.93 5.27 -6.84
N TYR A 2 21.85 5.93 -5.69
CA TYR A 2 20.57 6.10 -4.99
C TYR A 2 19.77 7.14 -5.78
N GLN A 3 18.80 6.69 -6.58
CA GLN A 3 17.76 7.60 -7.09
C GLN A 3 16.90 7.97 -5.90
N ASN A 4 17.24 9.08 -5.24
CA ASN A 4 16.32 9.72 -4.32
C ASN A 4 15.34 10.53 -5.18
N ALA A 5 14.40 9.85 -5.83
CA ALA A 5 13.21 10.52 -6.35
C ALA A 5 12.33 10.83 -5.14
N PHE A 6 12.15 12.11 -4.84
CA PHE A 6 11.33 12.52 -3.69
C PHE A 6 9.88 12.61 -4.15
N GLU A 7 9.22 11.46 -4.22
CA GLU A 7 7.77 11.43 -4.38
C GLU A 7 7.11 12.04 -3.15
N LYS A 8 6.14 12.93 -3.38
CA LYS A 8 5.40 13.57 -2.29
C LYS A 8 4.20 12.70 -1.94
N ALA A 9 4.22 12.10 -0.76
CA ALA A 9 3.07 11.43 -0.17
C ALA A 9 2.30 12.38 0.75
N THR A 10 0.98 12.44 0.60
CA THR A 10 0.09 13.25 1.45
C THR A 10 -1.15 12.47 1.86
N ALA A 11 -1.64 12.71 3.08
CA ALA A 11 -2.91 12.14 3.53
C ALA A 11 -4.08 12.83 2.82
N GLY A 12 -4.98 12.04 2.25
CA GLY A 12 -6.16 12.48 1.51
C GLY A 12 -7.43 11.79 1.97
N LYS A 13 -8.56 12.15 1.38
CA LYS A 13 -9.89 11.59 1.67
C LYS A 13 -10.45 10.91 0.43
N MET A 14 -10.96 9.70 0.61
CA MET A 14 -11.65 8.93 -0.42
C MET A 14 -12.99 8.40 0.10
N TYR A 15 -13.91 8.07 -0.82
CA TYR A 15 -15.21 7.47 -0.52
C TYR A 15 -16.09 8.26 0.47
N GLY A 16 -15.97 9.58 0.49
CA GLY A 16 -16.80 10.45 1.32
C GLY A 16 -16.43 10.45 2.82
N TYR A 17 -15.24 9.95 3.17
CA TYR A 17 -14.77 9.97 4.56
C TYR A 17 -14.55 11.41 5.04
N ASN A 18 -14.89 11.66 6.31
CA ASN A 18 -14.70 12.96 6.95
C ASN A 18 -13.27 13.17 7.47
N LYS A 19 -12.54 12.07 7.71
CA LYS A 19 -11.12 12.03 8.10
C LYS A 19 -10.32 11.39 6.97
N GLU A 20 -9.06 11.78 6.84
CA GLU A 20 -8.14 11.22 5.86
C GLU A 20 -8.03 9.71 6.03
N ASN A 21 -8.18 9.00 4.91
CA ASN A 21 -8.16 7.53 4.80
C ASN A 21 -7.49 7.08 3.50
N ALA A 22 -6.82 7.98 2.79
CA ALA A 22 -6.16 7.71 1.53
C ALA A 22 -4.76 8.32 1.53
N ILE A 23 -3.88 7.79 0.68
CA ILE A 23 -2.55 8.32 0.45
C ILE A 23 -2.50 8.77 -0.99
N THR A 24 -2.25 10.07 -1.19
CA THR A 24 -2.05 10.65 -2.51
C THR A 24 -0.55 10.84 -2.74
N TYR A 25 -0.03 10.15 -3.75
CA TYR A 25 1.34 10.24 -4.22
C TYR A 25 1.38 11.18 -5.42
N GLN A 26 2.36 12.09 -5.43
CA GLN A 26 2.69 12.88 -6.59
C GLN A 26 4.14 12.61 -6.97
N THR A 27 4.32 12.05 -8.17
CA THR A 27 5.64 11.76 -8.75
C THR A 27 6.28 13.03 -9.30
N GLU A 28 7.58 13.00 -9.59
CA GLU A 28 8.32 14.16 -10.11
C GLU A 28 7.84 14.60 -11.51
N ASP A 29 7.34 13.67 -12.32
CA ASP A 29 6.76 13.94 -13.64
C ASP A 29 5.28 14.37 -13.57
N GLY A 30 4.73 14.48 -12.37
CA GLY A 30 3.41 15.04 -12.11
C GLY A 30 2.25 14.03 -12.18
N LEU A 31 2.53 12.74 -12.31
CA LEU A 31 1.53 11.69 -12.12
C LEU A 31 1.02 11.73 -10.67
N VAL A 32 -0.30 11.65 -10.52
CA VAL A 32 -0.97 11.60 -9.23
C VAL A 32 -1.65 10.25 -9.08
N LEU A 33 -1.25 9.51 -8.06
CA LEU A 33 -1.86 8.24 -7.67
C LEU A 33 -2.53 8.43 -6.31
N THR A 34 -3.67 7.79 -6.08
CA THR A 34 -4.33 7.83 -4.77
C THR A 34 -4.82 6.46 -4.40
N ASP A 35 -4.23 5.92 -3.33
CA ASP A 35 -4.60 4.62 -2.78
C ASP A 35 -5.36 4.79 -1.47
N VAL A 36 -6.12 3.77 -1.08
CA VAL A 36 -6.99 3.85 0.09
C VAL A 36 -6.46 2.95 1.20
N LEU A 37 -6.41 3.48 2.42
CA LEU A 37 -6.11 2.70 3.62
C LEU A 37 -7.33 1.84 3.98
N ALA A 38 -7.31 0.58 3.59
CA ALA A 38 -8.41 -0.35 3.81
C ALA A 38 -8.44 -0.84 5.27
N TYR A 39 -7.27 -1.11 5.84
CA TYR A 39 -7.09 -1.45 7.25
C TYR A 39 -5.69 -1.04 7.72
N SER A 40 -5.55 -0.70 9.00
CA SER A 40 -4.25 -0.41 9.62
C SER A 40 -4.24 -0.85 11.06
N ASP A 41 -3.10 -1.35 11.51
CA ASP A 41 -2.77 -1.62 12.90
C ASP A 41 -1.37 -1.05 13.21
N ASP A 42 -0.88 -1.17 14.44
CA ASP A 42 0.30 -0.47 14.94
C ASP A 42 1.52 -0.47 13.99
N ASN A 43 1.88 -1.63 13.42
CA ASN A 43 3.05 -1.78 12.56
C ASN A 43 2.75 -2.43 11.19
N CYS A 44 1.49 -2.39 10.75
CA CYS A 44 1.09 -2.93 9.46
C CYS A 44 -0.10 -2.20 8.83
N TYR A 45 -0.17 -2.26 7.50
CA TYR A 45 -1.15 -1.52 6.70
C TYR A 45 -1.63 -2.38 5.54
N VAL A 46 -2.94 -2.43 5.34
CA VAL A 46 -3.57 -3.01 4.15
C VAL A 46 -4.07 -1.86 3.28
N ILE A 47 -3.49 -1.74 2.09
CA ILE A 47 -3.76 -0.65 1.15
C ILE A 47 -4.54 -1.23 -0.03
N TYR A 48 -5.61 -0.55 -0.44
CA TYR A 48 -6.27 -0.79 -1.71
C TYR A 48 -5.65 0.12 -2.77
N ALA A 49 -4.82 -0.47 -3.62
CA ALA A 49 -4.08 0.21 -4.67
C ALA A 49 -4.98 0.42 -5.88
N LEU A 50 -5.25 1.69 -6.21
CA LEU A 50 -6.03 2.05 -7.39
C LEU A 50 -5.06 2.19 -8.56
N GLY A 51 -5.23 1.34 -9.58
CA GLY A 51 -4.45 1.47 -10.80
C GLY A 51 -4.62 2.87 -11.42
N PRO A 52 -3.57 3.45 -12.02
CA PRO A 52 -3.71 4.72 -12.74
C PRO A 52 -4.84 4.62 -13.76
N ASP A 53 -5.63 5.68 -13.88
CA ASP A 53 -6.75 5.79 -14.82
C ASP A 53 -7.84 4.70 -14.71
N GLY A 54 -7.97 4.06 -13.53
CA GLY A 54 -8.96 3.01 -13.30
C GLY A 54 -8.58 1.64 -13.86
N SER A 55 -7.29 1.41 -14.11
CA SER A 55 -6.72 0.07 -14.38
C SER A 55 -6.86 -0.87 -13.17
N GLU A 56 -6.51 -2.15 -13.35
CA GLU A 56 -6.73 -3.21 -12.34
C GLU A 56 -6.32 -2.76 -10.95
N ALA A 57 -7.30 -2.74 -10.04
CA ALA A 57 -7.07 -2.43 -8.65
C ALA A 57 -6.71 -3.71 -7.89
N GLY A 58 -5.86 -3.57 -6.88
CA GLY A 58 -5.37 -4.67 -6.06
C GLY A 58 -5.23 -4.28 -4.60
N TYR A 59 -4.76 -5.23 -3.81
CA TYR A 59 -4.43 -4.99 -2.41
C TYR A 59 -2.94 -5.17 -2.20
N GLU A 60 -2.41 -4.38 -1.27
CA GLU A 60 -1.04 -4.44 -0.81
C GLU A 60 -1.02 -4.63 0.70
N LEU A 61 -0.03 -5.39 1.18
CA LEU A 61 0.24 -5.58 2.60
C LEU A 61 1.62 -4.99 2.90
N TRP A 62 1.64 -3.93 3.70
CA TRP A 62 2.85 -3.28 4.16
C TRP A 62 3.05 -3.58 5.64
N ALA A 63 4.28 -3.91 6.03
CA ALA A 63 4.68 -4.13 7.41
C ALA A 63 6.07 -3.53 7.65
N THR A 64 6.35 -3.13 8.90
CA THR A 64 7.68 -2.58 9.24
C THR A 64 8.75 -3.66 9.36
N ASP A 65 8.36 -4.90 9.63
CA ASP A 65 9.23 -6.08 9.69
C ASP A 65 8.61 -7.19 8.82
N ASN A 66 9.34 -7.65 7.80
CA ASN A 66 8.86 -8.69 6.89
C ASN A 66 8.85 -10.09 7.54
N THR A 67 9.58 -10.27 8.64
CA THR A 67 9.70 -11.55 9.35
C THR A 67 8.63 -11.73 10.43
N ASP A 68 7.95 -10.65 10.82
CA ASP A 68 6.91 -10.63 11.87
C ASP A 68 5.73 -9.74 11.44
N VAL A 69 5.02 -10.19 10.40
CA VAL A 69 3.81 -9.49 9.92
C VAL A 69 2.65 -9.77 10.87
N PRO A 70 1.99 -8.73 11.45
CA PRO A 70 0.89 -8.92 12.38
C PRO A 70 -0.27 -9.71 11.77
N THR A 71 -0.80 -10.66 12.54
CA THR A 71 -1.92 -11.51 12.13
C THR A 71 -3.17 -10.69 11.75
N SER A 72 -3.43 -9.58 12.44
CA SER A 72 -4.59 -8.72 12.17
C SER A 72 -4.59 -8.17 10.74
N CYS A 73 -3.45 -7.64 10.25
CA CYS A 73 -3.34 -7.19 8.87
C CYS A 73 -3.32 -8.35 7.87
N LEU A 74 -2.68 -9.48 8.21
CA LEU A 74 -2.64 -10.64 7.31
C LEU A 74 -4.04 -11.21 7.07
N GLU A 75 -4.86 -11.33 8.12
CA GLU A 75 -6.26 -11.76 8.03
C GLU A 75 -7.08 -10.79 7.18
N LYS A 76 -6.94 -9.48 7.39
CA LYS A 76 -7.64 -8.46 6.59
C LYS A 76 -7.19 -8.42 5.13
N PHE A 77 -5.90 -8.57 4.88
CA PHE A 77 -5.37 -8.67 3.53
C PHE A 77 -5.94 -9.91 2.81
N ASN A 78 -5.91 -11.08 3.45
CA ASN A 78 -6.47 -12.32 2.88
C ASN A 78 -7.98 -12.23 2.63
N GLU A 79 -8.72 -11.58 3.53
CA GLU A 79 -10.16 -11.32 3.37
C GLU A 79 -10.43 -10.44 2.15
N TYR A 80 -9.71 -9.32 2.02
CA TYR A 80 -9.97 -8.32 0.97
C TYR A 80 -9.42 -8.71 -0.40
N ALA A 81 -8.29 -9.41 -0.44
CA ALA A 81 -7.69 -9.95 -1.67
C ALA A 81 -8.29 -11.29 -2.12
N ALA A 82 -9.36 -11.78 -1.45
CA ALA A 82 -9.97 -13.07 -1.76
C ALA A 82 -10.37 -13.17 -3.25
N GLY A 83 -9.84 -14.19 -3.93
CA GLY A 83 -10.10 -14.42 -5.36
C GLY A 83 -9.11 -13.72 -6.32
N LEU A 84 -8.18 -12.91 -5.80
CA LEU A 84 -7.07 -12.34 -6.56
C LEU A 84 -5.80 -13.20 -6.40
N PRO A 85 -4.92 -13.24 -7.42
CA PRO A 85 -3.60 -13.85 -7.26
C PRO A 85 -2.75 -13.03 -6.28
N VAL A 86 -2.26 -13.68 -5.24
CA VAL A 86 -1.38 -13.09 -4.22
C VAL A 86 0.07 -13.51 -4.48
N ARG A 87 1.02 -12.60 -4.27
CA ARG A 87 2.47 -12.87 -4.38
C ARG A 87 3.24 -12.07 -3.34
N ASP A 88 4.37 -12.61 -2.91
CA ASP A 88 5.33 -11.87 -2.09
C ASP A 88 6.07 -10.83 -2.96
N VAL A 89 6.25 -9.62 -2.42
CA VAL A 89 6.94 -8.52 -3.12
C VAL A 89 8.31 -8.24 -2.49
N TYR A 90 8.36 -8.10 -1.16
CA TYR A 90 9.60 -7.95 -0.41
C TYR A 90 9.80 -9.16 0.50
N THR A 91 10.99 -9.77 0.45
CA THR A 91 11.40 -10.90 1.30
C THR A 91 12.85 -10.71 1.78
N ASN A 92 13.35 -11.62 2.60
CA ASN A 92 14.76 -11.61 3.02
C ASN A 92 15.74 -11.73 1.84
N ASP A 93 15.31 -12.25 0.70
CA ASP A 93 16.13 -12.32 -0.52
C ASP A 93 16.40 -10.93 -1.12
N CYS A 94 15.68 -9.88 -0.68
CA CYS A 94 15.91 -8.50 -1.09
C CYS A 94 17.05 -7.83 -0.32
N LEU A 95 17.54 -8.43 0.77
CA LEU A 95 18.61 -7.86 1.58
C LEU A 95 19.96 -8.04 0.86
N PRO A 96 20.81 -6.99 0.79
CA PRO A 96 22.16 -7.14 0.27
C PRO A 96 22.97 -8.07 1.18
N GLU A 97 23.84 -8.91 0.57
CA GLU A 97 24.79 -9.78 1.27
C GLU A 97 25.72 -9.02 2.23
#